data_AF-A0A2M7IP48-F1
#
_entry.id   AF-A0A2M7IP48-F1
#
_cell.length_a   1.000
_cell.length_b   1.000
_cell.length_c   1.000
_cell.angle_alpha   90.00
_cell.angle_beta   90.00
_cell.angle_gamma   90.00
#
_symmetry.space_group_name_H-M   'P 1'
#
loop_
_entity.id
_entity.type
_entity.pdbx_description
1 polymer ?
#
loop_
_entity_poly.entity_id
_entity_poly.type
_entity_poly.pdbx_seq_one_letter_code
_entity_poly.pdbx_strand_id
1 'polypeptide(L)'
;FSSREHEKVGELVPKCADVLITLGVRSRKIAKVALEFGMNEEFIFQYDDVMRAGRELQNYLQPGDVVLVKASQSIRAEKIVEEIMADPELASELLVRQDEAWKKR
;
A
#
# COMPACT_ATOMS: atom_id res chain seq x y z
N PHE A 1 -14.33 -14.91 5.74
CA PHE A 1 -14.64 -13.46 5.76
C PHE A 1 -13.63 -12.64 4.95
N SER A 2 -12.33 -12.63 5.29
CA SER A 2 -11.34 -11.75 4.64
C SER A 2 -11.17 -11.91 3.11
N SER A 3 -11.30 -13.11 2.55
CA SER A 3 -11.11 -13.32 1.09
C SER A 3 -12.11 -12.54 0.24
N ARG A 4 -13.40 -12.56 0.60
CA ARG A 4 -14.44 -11.86 -0.17
C ARG A 4 -14.30 -10.34 -0.09
N GLU A 5 -13.86 -9.82 1.05
CA GLU A 5 -13.63 -8.38 1.18
C GLU A 5 -12.41 -7.93 0.36
N HIS A 6 -11.37 -8.75 0.22
CA HIS A 6 -10.29 -8.48 -0.73
C HIS A 6 -10.78 -8.50 -2.18
N GLU A 7 -11.65 -9.45 -2.55
CA GLU A 7 -12.26 -9.49 -3.89
C GLU A 7 -13.02 -8.19 -4.17
N LYS A 8 -13.92 -7.76 -3.27
CA LYS A 8 -14.67 -6.50 -3.42
C LYS A 8 -13.77 -5.28 -3.60
N VAL A 9 -12.64 -5.20 -2.89
CA VAL A 9 -11.67 -4.11 -3.12
C VAL A 9 -11.11 -4.20 -4.54
N GLY A 10 -10.75 -5.40 -5.01
CA GLY A 10 -10.29 -5.61 -6.38
C GLY A 10 -11.33 -5.20 -7.43
N GLU A 11 -12.63 -5.40 -7.17
CA GLU A 11 -13.71 -4.96 -8.07
C GLU A 11 -13.86 -3.43 -8.15
N LEU A 12 -13.47 -2.72 -7.08
CA LEU A 12 -13.65 -1.27 -6.95
C LEU A 12 -12.46 -0.47 -7.46
N VAL A 13 -11.23 -0.93 -7.19
CA VAL A 13 -9.98 -0.21 -7.51
C VAL A 13 -9.91 0.28 -8.96
N PRO A 14 -10.27 -0.51 -10.01
CA PRO A 14 -10.20 -0.05 -11.40
C PRO A 14 -11.08 1.18 -11.71
N LYS A 15 -12.02 1.51 -10.83
CA LYS A 15 -12.97 2.63 -11.00
C LYS A 15 -12.52 3.91 -10.29
N CYS A 16 -11.52 3.83 -9.43
CA CYS A 16 -11.17 4.92 -8.52
C CYS A 16 -9.67 5.12 -8.28
N ALA A 17 -8.80 4.33 -8.91
CA ALA A 17 -7.36 4.49 -8.80
C ALA A 17 -6.68 4.13 -10.13
N ASP A 18 -5.66 4.91 -10.48
CA ASP A 18 -4.83 4.68 -11.67
C ASP A 18 -3.79 3.57 -11.43
N VAL A 19 -3.37 3.38 -10.17
CA VAL A 19 -2.32 2.43 -9.77
C VAL A 19 -2.73 1.64 -8.53
N LEU A 20 -2.42 0.35 -8.53
CA LEU A 20 -2.67 -0.57 -7.42
C LEU A 20 -1.35 -1.17 -6.92
N ILE A 21 -1.06 -0.95 -5.65
CA ILE A 21 0.04 -1.62 -4.94
C ILE A 21 -0.56 -2.58 -3.90
N THR A 22 -0.14 -3.84 -3.92
CA THR A 22 -0.59 -4.87 -2.98
C THR A 22 0.56 -5.45 -2.17
N LEU A 23 0.30 -5.81 -0.90
CA LEU A 23 1.28 -6.26 0.09
C LEU A 23 0.92 -7.63 0.67
N GLY A 24 1.78 -8.61 0.44
CA GLY A 24 1.72 -9.96 0.98
C GLY A 24 0.73 -10.88 0.27
N VAL A 25 0.95 -12.19 0.43
CA VAL A 25 0.25 -13.26 -0.32
C VAL A 25 -1.28 -13.19 -0.30
N ARG A 26 -1.88 -12.70 0.79
CA ARG A 26 -3.35 -12.60 0.90
C ARG A 26 -3.94 -11.50 0.02
N SER A 27 -3.14 -10.47 -0.30
CA SER A 27 -3.56 -9.33 -1.12
C SER A 27 -3.47 -9.61 -2.63
N ARG A 28 -2.79 -10.70 -3.04
CA ARG A 28 -2.73 -11.15 -4.46
C ARG A 28 -4.12 -11.36 -5.06
N LYS A 29 -5.12 -11.65 -4.22
CA LYS A 29 -6.51 -11.78 -4.65
C LYS A 29 -7.12 -10.44 -5.08
N ILE A 30 -6.73 -9.32 -4.45
CA ILE A 30 -7.12 -7.97 -4.88
C ILE A 30 -6.59 -7.71 -6.28
N ALA A 31 -5.28 -7.92 -6.49
CA ALA A 31 -4.61 -7.73 -7.78
C ALA A 31 -5.26 -8.57 -8.89
N LYS A 32 -5.51 -9.86 -8.62
CA LYS A 32 -6.19 -10.76 -9.55
C LYS A 32 -7.57 -10.22 -9.96
N VAL A 33 -8.40 -9.82 -9.00
CA VAL A 33 -9.76 -9.35 -9.30
C VAL A 33 -9.74 -7.97 -9.98
N ALA A 34 -8.81 -7.08 -9.61
CA ALA A 34 -8.64 -5.80 -10.29
C ALA A 34 -8.31 -5.98 -11.79
N LEU A 35 -7.44 -6.94 -12.10
CA LEU A 35 -7.14 -7.32 -13.49
C LEU A 35 -8.38 -7.87 -14.20
N GLU A 36 -9.12 -8.79 -13.57
CA GLU A 36 -10.37 -9.35 -14.11
C GLU A 36 -11.45 -8.27 -14.34
N PHE A 37 -11.42 -7.18 -13.57
CA PHE A 37 -12.33 -6.04 -13.67
C PHE A 37 -11.80 -4.89 -14.54
N GLY A 38 -10.72 -5.11 -15.29
CA GLY A 38 -10.28 -4.24 -16.38
C GLY A 38 -9.16 -3.25 -16.02
N MET A 39 -8.52 -3.39 -14.87
CA MET A 39 -7.28 -2.64 -14.59
C MET A 39 -6.14 -3.17 -15.45
N ASN A 40 -5.37 -2.29 -16.07
CA ASN A 40 -4.19 -2.69 -16.85
C ASN A 40 -3.12 -3.29 -15.91
N GLU A 41 -2.61 -4.47 -16.28
CA GLU A 41 -1.59 -5.20 -15.52
C GLU A 41 -0.32 -4.37 -15.27
N GLU A 42 0.04 -3.47 -16.19
CA GLU A 42 1.20 -2.58 -16.06
C GLU A 42 1.11 -1.62 -14.85
N PHE A 43 -0.11 -1.39 -14.34
CA PHE A 43 -0.36 -0.53 -13.17
C PHE A 43 -0.71 -1.33 -11.90
N ILE A 44 -0.45 -2.64 -11.89
CA ILE A 44 -0.66 -3.52 -10.73
C ILE A 44 0.68 -4.05 -10.23
N PHE A 45 1.12 -3.51 -9.08
CA PHE A 45 2.36 -3.92 -8.42
C PHE A 45 2.07 -4.79 -7.20
N GLN A 46 2.83 -5.88 -7.03
CA GLN A 46 2.63 -6.85 -5.96
C GLN A 46 3.95 -7.09 -5.23
N TYR A 47 3.96 -6.85 -3.92
CA TYR A 47 5.14 -7.01 -3.07
C TYR A 47 4.87 -7.93 -1.90
N ASP A 48 5.89 -8.63 -1.44
CA ASP A 48 5.85 -9.36 -0.17
C ASP A 48 6.61 -8.62 0.96
N ASP A 49 7.37 -7.57 0.62
CA ASP A 49 8.14 -6.75 1.54
C ASP A 49 7.65 -5.29 1.53
N VAL A 50 7.32 -4.77 2.72
CA VAL A 50 6.78 -3.43 2.92
C VAL A 50 7.80 -2.34 2.63
N MET A 51 9.08 -2.55 3.00
CA MET A 51 10.11 -1.55 2.79
C MET A 51 10.43 -1.39 1.30
N ARG A 52 10.46 -2.49 0.55
CA ARG A 52 10.62 -2.48 -0.90
C ARG A 52 9.46 -1.75 -1.57
N ALA A 53 8.22 -2.03 -1.18
CA ALA A 53 7.06 -1.34 -1.73
C ALA A 53 7.13 0.18 -1.48
N GLY A 54 7.56 0.60 -0.29
CA GLY A 54 7.77 2.02 0.04
C GLY A 54 8.80 2.69 -0.87
N ARG A 55 9.97 2.08 -1.04
CA ARG A 55 11.02 2.62 -1.93
C ARG A 55 10.59 2.66 -3.39
N GLU A 56 9.88 1.65 -3.89
CA GLU A 56 9.39 1.67 -5.26
C GLU A 56 8.29 2.72 -5.45
N LEU A 57 7.40 2.88 -4.46
CA LEU A 57 6.41 3.95 -4.46
C LEU A 57 7.06 5.34 -4.45
N GLN A 58 8.10 5.55 -3.62
CA GLN A 58 8.83 6.83 -3.56
C GLN A 58 9.35 7.25 -4.94
N ASN A 59 9.86 6.31 -5.74
CA ASN A 59 10.36 6.57 -7.09
C ASN A 59 9.25 6.75 -8.12
N TYR A 60 8.06 6.21 -7.85
CA TYR A 60 6.90 6.30 -8.74
C TYR A 60 6.10 7.59 -8.54
N LEU A 61 6.07 8.11 -7.30
CA LEU A 61 5.27 9.27 -6.92
C LEU A 61 5.65 10.55 -7.67
N GLN A 62 4.63 11.30 -8.03
CA GLN A 62 4.73 12.60 -8.65
C GLN A 62 4.00 13.67 -7.83
N PRO A 63 4.43 14.95 -7.90
CA PRO A 63 3.68 16.04 -7.29
C PRO A 63 2.24 16.10 -7.80
N GLY A 64 1.28 16.09 -6.87
CA GLY A 64 -0.16 16.08 -7.18
C GLY A 64 -0.84 14.73 -7.00
N ASP A 65 -0.06 13.65 -6.80
CA ASP A 65 -0.61 12.32 -6.53
C ASP A 65 -1.31 12.26 -5.16
N VAL A 66 -2.33 11.40 -5.08
CA VAL A 66 -3.03 11.08 -3.84
C VAL A 66 -2.87 9.59 -3.55
N VAL A 67 -2.28 9.27 -2.39
CA VAL A 67 -2.02 7.89 -1.97
C VAL A 67 -2.92 7.48 -0.82
N LEU A 68 -3.69 6.40 -1.01
CA LEU A 68 -4.41 5.74 0.07
C LEU A 68 -3.62 4.52 0.57
N VAL A 69 -3.11 4.57 1.80
CA VAL A 69 -2.45 3.42 2.43
C VAL A 69 -3.41 2.73 3.39
N LYS A 70 -3.72 1.46 3.13
CA LYS A 70 -4.56 0.64 4.02
C LYS A 70 -4.04 -0.77 4.16
N ALA A 71 -3.83 -1.19 5.40
CA ALA A 71 -3.52 -2.58 5.74
C ALA A 71 -4.03 -2.96 7.14
N SER A 72 -3.93 -4.26 7.47
CA SER A 72 -4.02 -4.72 8.86
C SER A 72 -2.74 -4.36 9.60
N GLN A 73 -2.81 -4.14 10.92
CA GLN A 73 -1.68 -3.67 11.73
C GLN A 73 -0.41 -4.53 11.57
N SER A 74 -0.55 -5.86 11.45
CA SER A 74 0.58 -6.79 11.32
C SER A 74 1.45 -6.56 10.08
N ILE A 75 0.92 -5.88 9.05
CA ILE A 75 1.68 -5.54 7.84
C ILE A 75 2.64 -4.38 8.10
N ARG A 76 2.36 -3.52 9.08
CA ARG A 76 3.16 -2.31 9.38
C ARG A 76 3.21 -1.32 8.20
N ALA A 77 2.09 -1.14 7.49
CA ALA A 77 2.03 -0.26 6.31
C ALA A 77 2.29 1.22 6.61
N GLU A 78 2.23 1.64 7.88
CA GLU A 78 2.75 2.95 8.31
C GLU A 78 4.22 3.17 7.91
N LYS A 79 5.04 2.12 7.79
CA LYS A 79 6.42 2.24 7.31
C LYS A 79 6.52 2.72 5.87
N ILE A 80 5.52 2.41 5.02
CA ILE A 80 5.45 2.96 3.67
C ILE A 80 5.17 4.45 3.72
N VAL A 81 4.28 4.87 4.63
CA VAL A 81 3.98 6.29 4.82
C VAL A 81 5.25 7.03 5.25
N GLU A 82 5.98 6.52 6.25
CA GLU A 82 7.26 7.09 6.70
C GLU A 82 8.29 7.21 5.57
N GLU A 83 8.45 6.16 4.75
CA GLU A 83 9.39 6.14 3.61
C GLU A 83 9.09 7.22 2.55
N ILE A 84 7.82 7.58 2.36
CA ILE A 84 7.39 8.58 1.36
C ILE A 84 7.10 9.96 1.97
N MET A 85 7.31 10.16 3.27
CA MET A 85 7.16 11.48 3.88
C MET A 85 8.18 12.45 3.29
N ALA A 86 7.73 13.69 3.01
CA ALA A 86 8.62 14.77 2.61
C ALA A 86 9.58 15.17 3.75
N ASP A 87 9.08 15.14 4.99
CA ASP A 87 9.80 15.50 6.21
C ASP A 87 9.77 14.32 7.21
N PRO A 88 10.57 13.25 7.02
CA PRO A 88 10.53 12.05 7.85
C PRO A 88 10.84 12.29 9.34
N GLU A 89 11.53 13.38 9.68
CA GLU A 89 11.80 13.79 11.06
C GLU A 89 10.52 14.07 11.85
N LEU A 90 9.42 14.47 11.18
CA LEU A 90 8.12 14.69 11.79
C LEU A 90 7.31 13.41 11.99
N ALA A 91 7.83 12.24 11.59
CA ALA A 91 7.12 10.98 11.71
C ALA A 91 6.66 10.73 13.16
N SER A 92 7.50 11.04 14.15
CA SER A 92 7.14 10.83 15.56
C SER A 92 5.92 11.64 16.05
N GLU A 93 5.59 12.73 15.37
CA GLU A 93 4.46 13.60 15.68
C GLU A 93 3.23 13.30 14.80
N LEU A 94 3.46 13.04 13.51
CA LEU A 94 2.40 12.92 12.50
C LEU A 94 1.98 11.47 12.22
N LEU A 95 2.82 10.50 12.54
CA LEU A 95 2.63 9.10 12.17
C LEU A 95 2.52 8.20 13.40
N VAL A 96 1.61 7.25 13.32
CA VAL A 96 1.36 6.29 14.40
C VAL A 96 2.52 5.30 14.55
N ARG A 97 2.70 4.79 15.78
CA ARG A 97 3.61 3.65 16.09
C ARG A 97 5.09 3.94 15.78
N GLN A 98 5.53 5.12 16.19
CA GLN A 98 6.89 5.60 16.00
C GLN A 98 7.77 5.49 17.25
N ASP A 99 7.24 4.96 18.36
CA ASP A 99 8.04 4.65 19.53
C ASP A 99 9.00 3.47 19.29
N GLU A 100 10.03 3.40 20.14
CA GLU A 100 11.12 2.43 20.07
C GLU A 100 10.65 0.97 19.97
N ALA A 101 9.57 0.60 20.67
CA ALA A 101 9.08 -0.77 20.67
C ALA A 101 8.49 -1.15 19.30
N TRP A 102 7.88 -0.19 18.60
CA TRP A 102 7.36 -0.40 17.26
C TRP A 102 8.43 -0.27 16.17
N LYS A 103 9.43 0.59 16.33
CA LYS A 103 10.54 0.69 15.37
C LYS A 103 11.39 -0.58 15.30
N LYS A 104 11.52 -1.29 16.42
CA LYS A 104 12.24 -2.58 16.51
C LYS A 104 11.45 -3.78 15.95
N ARG A 105 10.18 -3.58 15.59
CA ARG A 105 9.29 -4.61 15.01
C ARG A 105 9.19 -4.50 13.51
#